data_AF-A0A1Y1W3C1-F1
#
_entry.id   AF-A0A1Y1W3C1-F1
#
_cell.length_a   1.000
_cell.length_b   1.000
_cell.length_c   1.000
_cell.angle_alpha   90.00
_cell.angle_beta   90.00
_cell.angle_gamma   90.00
#
_symmetry.space_group_name_H-M   'P 1'
#
loop_
_entity.id
_entity.type
_entity.pdbx_description
1 polymer ?
#
loop_
_entity_poly.entity_id
_entity_poly.type
_entity_poly.pdbx_seq_one_letter_code
_entity_poly.pdbx_strand_id
1 'polypeptide(L)'
;MSLHRHDAAPISQDDYFKLNAPFRLWLRKERNTYFDELPTDKARRHFASFVRRWNAGKLRSRYYQADPSLTGLPAGTATRHSWGHTQGTTQGSTQGPTLPSKDQAKNSSKRFHHEQREREHERRKRSRREDRDRTELILDEVAPKETGREAKILKRRAKSQHLHQDKSMDATLDDSELYGDAGSEFRKLVRSRDQRRAAKQGSLEKQAAASDLREKERQTIERYRQMALESKELGRGMFAED
;
A
#
# COMPACT_ATOMS: atom_id res chain seq x y z
N MET A 1 -4.14 52.39 33.56
CA MET A 1 -3.32 51.38 32.88
C MET A 1 -2.76 51.99 31.59
N SER A 2 -1.50 52.41 31.62
CA SER A 2 -0.87 53.15 30.51
C SER A 2 -0.73 52.28 29.26
N LEU A 3 -1.42 52.69 28.19
CA LEU A 3 -1.24 52.16 26.85
C LEU A 3 0.15 52.60 26.38
N HIS A 4 1.07 51.65 26.28
CA HIS A 4 2.40 51.88 25.73
C HIS A 4 2.20 52.13 24.23
N ARG A 5 2.39 53.37 23.76
CA ARG A 5 2.51 53.66 22.33
C ARG A 5 3.78 52.97 21.86
N HIS A 6 3.63 51.83 21.22
CA HIS A 6 4.73 51.14 20.56
C HIS A 6 4.88 51.72 19.15
N ASP A 7 6.01 52.35 18.86
CA ASP A 7 6.38 52.88 17.54
C ASP A 7 6.73 51.75 16.57
N ALA A 8 5.77 50.86 16.33
CA ALA A 8 5.91 49.77 15.39
C ALA A 8 5.50 50.23 13.99
N ALA A 9 6.29 49.86 12.98
CA ALA A 9 5.95 50.11 11.59
C ALA A 9 4.55 49.52 11.27
N PRO A 10 3.72 50.25 10.50
CA PRO A 10 2.42 49.75 10.11
C PRO A 10 2.60 48.48 9.27
N ILE A 11 1.90 47.42 9.64
CA ILE A 11 1.97 46.13 8.94
C ILE A 11 0.78 46.00 8.01
N SER A 12 0.98 45.31 6.90
CA SER A 12 -0.08 45.01 5.92
C SER A 12 -0.43 43.52 5.93
N GLN A 13 -1.52 43.16 5.24
CA GLN A 13 -1.93 41.76 5.06
C GLN A 13 -0.87 40.93 4.30
N ASP A 14 -0.04 41.59 3.49
CA ASP A 14 1.04 40.98 2.70
C ASP A 14 2.20 40.46 3.57
N ASP A 15 2.38 41.00 4.78
CA ASP A 15 3.42 40.58 5.73
C ASP A 15 3.06 39.30 6.52
N TYR A 16 2.02 38.58 6.07
CA TYR A 16 1.52 37.36 6.70
C TYR A 16 2.61 36.34 7.03
N PHE A 17 3.54 36.14 6.11
CA PHE A 17 4.63 35.17 6.29
C PHE A 17 5.78 35.71 7.15
N LYS A 18 6.08 37.01 7.08
CA LYS A 18 7.16 37.64 7.87
C LYS A 18 6.79 37.71 9.35
N LEU A 19 5.52 37.96 9.65
CA LEU A 19 4.98 38.12 11.00
C LEU A 19 4.28 36.87 11.53
N ASN A 20 4.54 35.71 10.92
CA ASN A 20 3.90 34.47 11.31
C ASN A 20 4.25 34.07 12.77
N ALA A 21 5.48 34.29 13.22
CA ALA A 21 5.91 33.99 14.59
C ALA A 21 5.11 34.78 15.67
N PRO A 22 5.05 36.13 15.64
CA PRO A 22 4.25 36.90 16.59
C PRO A 22 2.74 36.62 16.44
N PHE A 23 2.26 36.40 15.20
CA PHE A 23 0.86 36.08 14.93
C PHE A 23 0.41 34.75 15.57
N ARG A 24 1.24 33.71 15.50
CA ARG A 24 0.94 32.41 16.13
C ARG A 24 0.88 32.48 17.64
N LEU A 25 1.76 33.26 18.25
CA LEU A 25 1.70 33.50 19.69
C LEU A 25 0.43 34.25 20.08
N TRP A 26 0.04 35.23 19.26
CA TRP A 26 -1.20 35.97 19.47
C TRP A 26 -2.42 35.06 19.39
N LEU A 27 -2.49 34.17 18.39
CA LEU A 27 -3.54 33.15 18.30
C LEU A 27 -3.59 32.24 19.55
N ARG A 28 -2.43 31.79 20.03
CA ARG A 28 -2.34 30.93 21.22
C ARG A 28 -2.83 31.63 22.48
N LYS A 29 -2.41 32.88 22.71
CA LYS A 29 -2.67 33.59 23.97
C LYS A 29 -4.03 34.27 24.02
N GLU A 30 -4.51 34.79 22.90
CA GLU A 30 -5.73 35.61 22.87
C GLU A 30 -6.95 34.83 22.39
N ARG A 31 -6.74 33.78 21.60
CA ARG A 31 -7.84 32.96 21.05
C ARG A 31 -7.80 31.49 21.45
N ASN A 32 -6.74 31.04 22.13
CA ASN A 32 -6.53 29.62 22.48
C ASN A 32 -6.69 28.65 21.29
N THR A 33 -6.44 29.12 20.07
CA THR A 33 -6.53 28.32 18.84
C THR A 33 -5.14 28.10 18.26
N TYR A 34 -4.90 26.91 17.71
CA TYR A 34 -3.65 26.58 17.03
C TYR A 34 -3.75 26.91 15.54
N PHE A 35 -2.63 27.34 14.95
CA PHE A 35 -2.54 27.60 13.51
C PHE A 35 -2.96 26.39 12.67
N ASP A 36 -2.63 25.18 13.14
CA ASP A 36 -2.90 23.91 12.46
C ASP A 36 -4.40 23.52 12.42
N GLU A 37 -5.18 24.05 13.35
CA GLU A 37 -6.63 23.79 13.44
C GLU A 37 -7.44 24.79 12.59
N LEU A 38 -6.77 25.80 12.01
CA LEU A 38 -7.39 26.88 11.28
C LEU A 38 -7.21 26.69 9.77
N PRO A 39 -8.30 26.53 9.00
CA PRO A 39 -8.19 26.60 7.54
C PRO A 39 -7.65 27.98 7.13
N THR A 40 -6.89 28.01 6.02
CA THR A 40 -6.15 29.19 5.54
C THR A 40 -7.01 30.47 5.46
N ASP A 41 -8.28 30.34 5.09
CA ASP A 41 -9.24 31.44 5.04
C ASP A 41 -9.47 32.08 6.43
N LYS A 42 -9.71 31.26 7.46
CA LYS A 42 -9.91 31.74 8.84
C LYS A 42 -8.63 32.32 9.43
N ALA A 43 -7.47 31.72 9.12
CA ALA A 43 -6.18 32.24 9.54
C ALA A 43 -5.93 33.67 9.00
N ARG A 44 -6.28 33.93 7.73
CA ARG A 44 -6.19 35.27 7.11
C ARG A 44 -7.14 36.28 7.74
N ARG A 45 -8.38 35.90 8.09
CA ARG A 45 -9.32 36.78 8.83
C ARG A 45 -8.78 37.15 10.21
N HIS A 46 -8.16 36.20 10.90
CA HIS A 46 -7.50 36.47 12.18
C HIS A 46 -6.27 37.36 12.01
N PHE A 47 -5.53 37.20 10.92
CA PHE A 47 -4.41 38.08 10.61
C PHE A 47 -4.87 39.52 10.36
N ALA A 48 -5.98 39.74 9.64
CA ALA A 48 -6.55 41.08 9.47
C ALA A 48 -6.95 41.72 10.82
N SER A 49 -7.48 40.91 11.75
CA SER A 49 -7.78 41.37 13.11
C SER A 49 -6.51 41.70 13.92
N PHE A 50 -5.45 40.94 13.71
CA PHE A 50 -4.12 41.16 14.30
C PHE A 50 -3.49 42.45 13.75
N VAL A 51 -3.48 42.65 12.44
CA VAL A 51 -3.00 43.88 11.77
C VAL A 51 -3.68 45.12 12.32
N ARG A 52 -5.02 45.08 12.45
CA ARG A 52 -5.78 46.20 13.03
C ARG A 52 -5.35 46.51 14.47
N ARG A 53 -5.10 45.48 15.28
CA ARG A 53 -4.69 45.66 16.69
C ARG A 53 -3.21 46.05 16.82
N TRP A 54 -2.36 45.57 15.91
CA TRP A 54 -0.94 45.91 15.80
C TRP A 54 -0.77 47.38 15.47
N ASN A 55 -1.44 47.84 14.40
CA ASN A 55 -1.41 49.22 13.95
C ASN A 55 -2.08 50.18 14.96
N ALA A 56 -3.00 49.67 15.79
CA ALA A 56 -3.58 50.43 16.89
C ALA A 56 -2.69 50.51 18.15
N GLY A 57 -1.52 49.85 18.17
CA GLY A 57 -0.62 49.86 19.33
C GLY A 57 -1.17 49.14 20.57
N LYS A 58 -2.23 48.32 20.42
CA LYS A 58 -2.95 47.71 21.55
C LYS A 58 -2.40 46.35 21.97
N LEU A 59 -1.40 45.83 21.25
CA LEU A 59 -0.75 44.59 21.66
C LEU A 59 0.21 44.83 22.81
N ARG A 60 0.49 43.78 23.58
CA ARG A 60 1.48 43.86 24.67
C ARG A 60 2.88 44.07 24.06
N SER A 61 3.74 44.83 24.75
CA SER A 61 5.14 45.10 24.33
C SER A 61 5.91 43.90 23.78
N ARG A 62 5.68 42.72 24.36
CA ARG A 62 6.29 41.44 23.94
C ARG A 62 5.98 41.03 22.50
N TYR A 63 4.96 41.58 21.85
CA TYR A 63 4.66 41.26 20.46
C TYR A 63 5.44 42.14 19.48
N TYR A 64 5.82 43.34 19.92
CA TYR A 64 6.55 44.32 19.12
C TYR A 64 8.07 44.15 19.20
N GLN A 65 8.57 43.61 20.31
CA GLN A 65 9.97 43.23 20.46
C GLN A 65 10.19 41.82 19.89
N ALA A 66 11.14 41.68 18.96
CA ALA A 66 11.63 40.39 18.47
C ALA A 66 12.43 39.67 19.57
N ASP A 67 11.77 39.33 20.67
CA ASP A 67 12.35 38.57 21.76
C ASP A 67 12.71 37.17 21.22
N PRO A 68 13.97 36.70 21.37
CA PRO A 68 14.39 35.36 21.01
C PRO A 68 13.54 34.25 21.64
N SER A 69 12.83 34.52 22.74
CA SER A 69 11.86 33.59 23.33
C SER A 69 10.61 33.35 22.46
N LEU A 70 10.33 34.26 21.52
CA LEU A 70 9.22 34.21 20.57
C LEU A 70 9.59 33.49 19.28
N THR A 71 10.84 33.64 18.84
CA THR A 71 11.42 32.98 17.65
C THR A 71 12.03 31.62 17.97
N GLY A 72 12.40 31.38 19.24
CA GLY A 72 12.97 30.14 19.76
C GLY A 72 11.96 29.05 20.11
N LEU A 73 10.67 29.22 19.78
CA LEU A 73 9.74 28.10 19.76
C LEU A 73 10.09 27.24 18.53
N PRO A 74 10.68 26.03 18.72
CA PRO A 74 11.04 25.19 17.60
C PRO A 74 9.79 24.96 16.76
N ALA A 75 9.94 24.91 15.44
CA ALA A 75 8.83 24.71 14.49
C ALA A 75 7.95 23.48 14.80
N GLY A 76 8.38 22.58 15.71
CA GLY A 76 7.61 21.45 16.25
C GLY A 76 6.74 21.71 17.49
N THR A 77 6.78 22.88 18.13
CA THR A 77 5.80 23.29 19.18
C THR A 77 4.59 24.04 18.63
N ALA A 78 4.63 24.28 17.32
CA ALA A 78 3.59 24.76 16.44
C ALA A 78 2.27 23.99 16.48
N THR A 79 2.37 22.68 16.67
CA THR A 79 1.32 21.69 16.49
C THR A 79 1.26 20.86 17.77
N ARG A 80 0.08 20.31 18.12
CA ARG A 80 -0.07 19.45 19.32
C ARG A 80 0.74 18.14 19.23
N HIS A 81 1.29 17.84 18.06
CA HIS A 81 2.12 16.68 17.81
C HIS A 81 3.60 16.99 18.07
N SER A 82 4.10 16.52 19.21
CA SER A 82 5.54 16.49 19.47
C SER A 82 6.18 15.36 18.65
N TRP A 83 6.92 15.72 17.60
CA TRP A 83 7.86 14.78 16.98
C TRP A 83 9.09 14.69 17.88
N GLY A 84 9.27 13.54 18.53
CA GLY A 84 10.39 13.28 19.44
C GLY A 84 11.72 13.26 18.71
N HIS A 85 12.31 14.43 18.48
CA HIS A 85 13.73 14.57 18.14
C HIS A 85 14.46 14.83 19.45
N THR A 86 14.94 13.77 20.09
CA THR A 86 15.83 13.85 21.26
C THR A 86 17.18 14.38 20.77
N GLN A 87 17.37 15.69 20.83
CA GLN A 87 18.71 16.28 20.80
C GLN A 87 19.41 15.78 22.07
N GLY A 88 20.36 14.86 21.90
CA GLY A 88 21.12 14.28 22.99
C GLY A 88 21.95 15.38 23.65
N THR A 89 21.53 15.81 24.85
CA THR A 89 22.38 16.66 25.69
C THR A 89 23.52 15.78 26.21
N THR A 90 24.72 16.05 25.73
CA THR A 90 25.97 15.46 26.19
C THR A 90 26.34 16.10 27.52
N GLN A 91 26.11 15.43 28.65
CA GLN A 91 26.88 15.64 29.89
C GLN A 91 26.86 14.41 30.79
N GLY A 92 28.03 14.03 31.31
CA GLY A 92 28.16 13.17 32.49
C GLY A 92 29.13 12.00 32.34
N SER A 93 30.40 12.25 32.68
CA SER A 93 31.41 11.24 33.00
C SER A 93 30.92 10.32 34.14
N THR A 94 30.93 9.01 33.94
CA THR A 94 30.92 8.02 35.05
C THR A 94 31.73 6.79 34.64
N GLN A 95 32.88 6.59 35.29
CA GLN A 95 33.68 5.37 35.19
C GLN A 95 32.96 4.23 35.93
N GLY A 96 32.51 3.24 35.17
CA GLY A 96 31.86 2.00 35.62
C GLY A 96 31.25 1.28 34.40
N PRO A 97 31.03 -0.05 34.40
CA PRO A 97 30.39 -0.74 33.27
C PRO A 97 28.97 -0.17 33.08
N THR A 98 28.83 0.68 32.06
CA THR A 98 27.61 1.43 31.77
C THR A 98 26.52 0.49 31.28
N LEU A 99 25.37 0.46 31.96
CA LEU A 99 24.16 -0.16 31.41
C LEU A 99 23.82 0.53 30.07
N PRO A 100 23.51 -0.22 29.00
CA PRO A 100 23.20 0.38 27.72
C PRO A 100 22.03 1.34 27.88
N SER A 101 22.19 2.56 27.37
CA SER A 101 21.14 3.59 27.41
C SER A 101 19.83 3.01 26.86
N LYS A 102 18.70 3.44 27.43
CA LYS A 102 17.35 2.97 27.05
C LYS A 102 17.10 3.03 25.54
N ASP A 103 17.73 3.97 24.84
CA ASP A 103 17.65 4.11 23.38
C ASP A 103 18.53 3.10 22.64
N GLN A 104 19.69 2.74 23.18
CA GLN A 104 20.52 1.65 22.66
C GLN A 104 19.81 0.29 22.82
N ALA A 105 19.14 0.06 23.95
CA ALA A 105 18.37 -1.15 24.20
C ALA A 105 17.13 -1.29 23.29
N LYS A 106 16.46 -0.18 22.97
CA LYS A 106 15.35 -0.19 21.99
C LYS A 106 15.83 -0.44 20.57
N ASN A 107 16.94 0.18 20.17
CA ASN A 107 17.52 -0.01 18.85
C ASN A 107 18.07 -1.43 18.67
N SER A 108 18.66 -2.03 19.71
CA SER A 108 19.11 -3.42 19.67
C SER A 108 17.93 -4.39 19.55
N SER A 109 16.85 -4.19 20.31
CA SER A 109 15.63 -4.99 20.20
C SER A 109 15.00 -4.91 18.80
N LYS A 110 14.92 -3.71 18.21
CA LYS A 110 14.39 -3.53 16.85
C LYS A 110 15.27 -4.21 15.78
N ARG A 111 16.59 -4.10 15.90
CA ARG A 111 17.55 -4.80 15.02
C ARG A 111 17.42 -6.31 15.16
N PHE A 112 17.27 -6.81 16.39
CA PHE A 112 17.07 -8.24 16.66
C PHE A 112 15.77 -8.77 16.02
N HIS A 113 14.64 -8.07 16.18
CA HIS A 113 13.38 -8.48 15.54
C HIS A 113 13.45 -8.45 14.01
N HIS A 114 14.14 -7.46 13.43
CA HIS A 114 14.36 -7.41 11.98
C HIS A 114 15.20 -8.60 11.53
N GLU A 115 16.29 -8.90 12.24
CA GLU A 115 17.16 -10.05 11.94
C GLU A 115 16.43 -11.39 12.07
N GLN A 116 15.55 -11.54 13.07
CA GLN A 116 14.70 -12.73 13.21
C GLN A 116 13.73 -12.89 12.02
N ARG A 117 13.09 -11.80 11.59
CA ARG A 117 12.20 -11.82 10.41
C ARG A 117 12.94 -12.17 9.13
N GLU A 118 14.14 -11.61 8.92
CA GLU A 118 14.99 -11.92 7.76
C GLU A 118 15.42 -13.40 7.76
N ARG A 119 15.82 -13.93 8.92
CA ARG A 119 16.16 -15.35 9.06
C ARG A 119 14.97 -16.27 8.77
N GLU A 120 13.79 -15.92 9.26
CA GLU A 120 12.57 -16.68 8.98
C GLU A 120 12.19 -16.62 7.50
N HIS A 121 12.31 -15.45 6.88
CA HIS A 121 12.07 -15.27 5.44
C HIS A 121 13.05 -16.12 4.61
N GLU A 122 14.34 -16.11 4.95
CA GLU A 122 15.35 -16.94 4.27
C GLU A 122 15.13 -18.44 4.52
N ARG A 123 14.70 -18.84 5.72
CA ARG A 123 14.29 -20.23 6.00
C ARG A 123 13.10 -20.65 5.13
N ARG A 124 12.08 -19.81 5.02
CA ARG A 124 10.89 -20.07 4.19
C ARG A 124 11.25 -20.16 2.70
N LYS A 125 12.16 -19.30 2.25
CA LYS A 125 12.69 -19.31 0.88
C LYS A 125 13.51 -20.56 0.60
N ARG A 126 14.30 -21.04 1.57
CA ARG A 126 15.04 -22.31 1.47
C ARG A 126 14.09 -23.50 1.37
N SER A 127 13.13 -23.63 2.27
CA SER A 127 12.13 -24.71 2.23
C SER A 127 11.38 -24.74 0.89
N ARG A 128 10.94 -23.58 0.37
CA ARG A 128 10.31 -23.50 -0.95
C ARG A 128 11.20 -23.99 -2.10
N ARG A 129 12.51 -23.77 -2.01
CA ARG A 129 13.47 -24.28 -3.01
C ARG A 129 13.63 -25.79 -2.87
N GLU A 130 13.84 -26.28 -1.65
CA GLU A 130 13.94 -27.71 -1.36
C GLU A 130 12.69 -28.48 -1.80
N ASP A 131 11.50 -27.95 -1.55
CA ASP A 131 10.25 -28.56 -1.96
C ASP A 131 10.14 -28.60 -3.49
N ARG A 132 10.51 -27.51 -4.19
CA ARG A 132 10.55 -27.49 -5.65
C ARG A 132 11.52 -28.55 -6.18
N ASP A 133 12.72 -28.63 -5.63
CA ASP A 133 13.75 -29.56 -6.08
C ASP A 133 13.34 -31.02 -5.78
N ARG A 134 12.68 -31.28 -4.63
CA ARG A 134 12.03 -32.58 -4.34
C ARG A 134 10.93 -32.92 -5.34
N THR A 135 10.04 -31.98 -5.67
CA THR A 135 8.99 -32.24 -6.67
C THR A 135 9.56 -32.51 -8.06
N GLU A 136 10.69 -31.90 -8.41
CA GLU A 136 11.38 -32.14 -9.67
C GLU A 136 12.02 -33.53 -9.71
N LEU A 137 12.64 -33.96 -8.61
CA LEU A 137 13.17 -35.32 -8.47
C LEU A 137 12.07 -36.38 -8.60
N ILE A 138 10.96 -36.22 -7.87
CA ILE A 138 9.80 -37.13 -7.96
C ILE A 138 9.27 -37.18 -9.40
N LEU A 139 9.20 -36.03 -10.06
CA LEU A 139 8.68 -35.95 -11.43
C LEU A 139 9.61 -36.62 -12.45
N ASP A 140 10.92 -36.57 -12.24
CA ASP A 140 11.91 -37.20 -13.11
C ASP A 140 12.07 -38.71 -12.85
N GLU A 141 11.67 -39.21 -11.68
CA GLU A 141 11.57 -40.64 -11.36
C GLU A 141 10.26 -41.26 -11.88
N VAL A 142 9.14 -40.53 -11.81
CA VAL A 142 7.80 -41.03 -12.19
C VAL A 142 7.54 -40.89 -13.69
N ALA A 143 8.13 -39.91 -14.38
CA ALA A 143 7.94 -39.73 -15.81
C ALA A 143 8.98 -40.51 -16.64
N PRO A 144 8.57 -41.49 -17.47
CA PRO A 144 9.48 -42.15 -18.41
C PRO A 144 10.20 -41.12 -19.28
N LYS A 145 11.52 -41.26 -19.45
CA LYS A 145 12.36 -40.37 -20.27
C LYS A 145 12.16 -40.62 -21.76
N GLU A 146 10.94 -40.42 -22.25
CA GLU A 146 10.65 -40.39 -23.67
C GLU A 146 10.93 -38.97 -24.20
N THR A 147 11.58 -38.82 -25.36
CA THR A 147 11.99 -37.53 -25.90
C THR A 147 10.92 -37.00 -26.86
N GLY A 148 10.22 -35.89 -26.52
CA GLY A 148 9.25 -35.28 -27.43
C GLY A 148 8.15 -34.39 -26.82
N ARG A 149 7.14 -34.06 -27.64
CA ARG A 149 5.94 -33.27 -27.24
C ARG A 149 5.04 -34.05 -26.29
N GLU A 150 4.98 -35.38 -26.43
CA GLU A 150 4.19 -36.28 -25.59
C GLU A 150 4.74 -36.37 -24.17
N ALA A 151 6.06 -36.43 -24.02
CA ALA A 151 6.71 -36.36 -22.72
C ALA A 151 6.50 -35.02 -22.00
N LYS A 152 6.42 -33.90 -22.74
CA LYS A 152 6.05 -32.60 -22.14
C LYS A 152 4.60 -32.61 -21.63
N ILE A 153 3.68 -33.28 -22.33
CA ILE A 153 2.28 -33.41 -21.92
C ILE A 153 2.17 -34.32 -20.70
N LEU A 154 2.89 -35.45 -20.67
CA LEU A 154 2.94 -36.35 -19.53
C LEU A 154 3.60 -35.70 -18.31
N LYS A 155 4.74 -35.00 -18.47
CA LYS A 155 5.39 -34.23 -17.40
C LYS A 155 4.46 -33.16 -16.83
N ARG A 156 3.68 -32.48 -17.68
CA ARG A 156 2.65 -31.52 -17.24
C ARG A 156 1.49 -32.20 -16.50
N ARG A 157 1.02 -33.35 -16.98
CA ARG A 157 -0.07 -34.12 -16.37
C ARG A 157 0.35 -34.70 -15.02
N ALA A 158 1.54 -35.29 -14.93
CA ALA A 158 2.12 -35.80 -13.69
C ALA A 158 2.35 -34.67 -12.68
N LYS A 159 2.90 -33.52 -13.10
CA LYS A 159 3.02 -32.34 -12.25
C LYS A 159 1.67 -31.84 -11.73
N SER A 160 0.64 -31.85 -12.58
CA SER A 160 -0.71 -31.46 -12.17
C SER A 160 -1.31 -32.47 -11.19
N GLN A 161 -1.14 -33.76 -11.43
CA GLN A 161 -1.63 -34.81 -10.53
C GLN A 161 -0.93 -34.75 -9.17
N HIS A 162 0.40 -34.60 -9.14
CA HIS A 162 1.17 -34.47 -7.91
C HIS A 162 0.75 -33.23 -7.09
N LEU A 163 0.57 -32.07 -7.75
CA LEU A 163 0.09 -30.85 -7.09
C LEU A 163 -1.34 -30.99 -6.50
N HIS A 164 -2.15 -31.89 -7.03
CA HIS A 164 -3.49 -32.18 -6.53
C HIS A 164 -3.51 -33.34 -5.50
N GLN A 165 -2.54 -34.25 -5.53
CA GLN A 165 -2.39 -35.32 -4.54
C GLN A 165 -1.86 -34.79 -3.20
N ASP A 166 -0.90 -33.86 -3.23
CA ASP A 166 -0.30 -33.26 -2.02
C ASP A 166 -1.17 -32.14 -1.41
N LYS A 167 -2.41 -31.99 -1.88
CA LYS A 167 -3.41 -31.18 -1.18
C LYS A 167 -3.90 -31.98 0.03
N SER A 168 -3.01 -32.27 0.97
CA SER A 168 -3.34 -32.94 2.21
C SER A 168 -4.49 -32.19 2.88
N MET A 169 -5.49 -32.93 3.37
CA MET A 169 -6.62 -32.40 4.13
C MET A 169 -6.17 -31.67 5.41
N ASP A 170 -4.94 -31.91 5.84
CA ASP A 170 -4.26 -31.26 6.96
C ASP A 170 -3.33 -30.14 6.47
N ALA A 171 -3.92 -29.11 5.85
CA ALA A 171 -3.25 -27.84 5.74
C ALA A 171 -3.42 -27.14 7.08
N THR A 172 -2.44 -27.28 7.98
CA THR A 172 -2.39 -26.50 9.22
C THR A 172 -2.36 -25.03 8.83
N LEU A 173 -3.53 -24.38 8.89
CA LEU A 173 -3.66 -22.94 8.71
C LEU A 173 -2.82 -22.28 9.80
N ASP A 174 -1.97 -21.34 9.41
CA ASP A 174 -1.18 -20.58 10.38
C ASP A 174 -2.13 -19.89 11.37
N ASP A 175 -1.88 -19.99 12.67
CA ASP A 175 -2.77 -19.44 13.71
C ASP A 175 -2.95 -17.92 13.54
N SER A 176 -1.99 -17.23 12.92
CA SER A 176 -2.10 -15.82 12.52
C SER A 176 -3.17 -15.59 11.42
N GLU A 177 -3.31 -16.55 10.52
CA GLU A 177 -4.27 -16.55 9.42
C GLU A 177 -5.66 -17.06 9.89
N LEU A 178 -5.68 -17.91 10.94
CA LEU A 178 -6.88 -18.39 11.63
C LEU A 178 -7.48 -17.37 12.61
N TYR A 179 -6.64 -16.75 13.45
CA TYR A 179 -7.07 -15.80 14.50
C TYR A 179 -7.00 -14.33 14.09
N GLY A 180 -6.57 -14.03 12.86
CA GLY A 180 -6.78 -12.74 12.22
C GLY A 180 -6.17 -11.58 13.00
N ASP A 181 -4.87 -11.34 12.81
CA ASP A 181 -4.24 -10.10 13.27
C ASP A 181 -4.98 -8.86 12.70
N ALA A 182 -5.71 -8.19 13.60
CA ALA A 182 -6.35 -6.88 13.51
C ALA A 182 -6.86 -6.43 12.12
N GLY A 183 -7.99 -7.00 11.65
CA GLY A 183 -9.02 -6.36 10.82
C GLY A 183 -8.66 -5.80 9.42
N SER A 184 -7.40 -5.84 9.01
CA SER A 184 -6.92 -5.28 7.73
C SER A 184 -6.64 -6.35 6.69
N GLU A 185 -6.06 -7.49 7.08
CA GLU A 185 -5.76 -8.61 6.19
C GLU A 185 -7.02 -9.38 5.76
N PHE A 186 -8.01 -9.54 6.65
CA PHE A 186 -9.28 -10.21 6.32
C PHE A 186 -10.02 -9.52 5.16
N ARG A 187 -10.06 -8.18 5.17
CA ARG A 187 -10.68 -7.40 4.08
C ARG A 187 -9.91 -7.55 2.76
N LYS A 188 -8.58 -7.69 2.81
CA LYS A 188 -7.76 -7.96 1.61
C LYS A 188 -8.02 -9.38 1.08
N LEU A 189 -8.14 -10.36 1.97
CA LEU A 189 -8.43 -11.75 1.62
C LEU A 189 -9.82 -11.89 0.97
N VAL A 190 -10.85 -11.26 1.54
CA VAL A 190 -12.21 -11.23 0.96
C VAL A 190 -12.20 -10.60 -0.42
N ARG A 191 -11.53 -9.45 -0.59
CA ARG A 191 -11.38 -8.82 -1.92
C ARG A 191 -10.64 -9.73 -2.91
N SER A 192 -9.57 -10.40 -2.49
CA SER A 192 -8.83 -11.33 -3.34
C SER A 192 -9.69 -12.53 -3.76
N ARG A 193 -10.50 -13.06 -2.84
CA ARG A 193 -11.46 -14.14 -3.11
C ARG A 193 -12.52 -13.71 -4.11
N ASP A 194 -13.12 -12.56 -3.88
CA ASP A 194 -14.21 -12.05 -4.73
C ASP A 194 -13.69 -11.70 -6.13
N GLN A 195 -12.48 -11.13 -6.24
CA GLN A 195 -11.79 -10.93 -7.52
C GLN A 195 -11.51 -12.24 -8.26
N ARG A 196 -11.05 -13.30 -7.58
CA ARG A 196 -10.84 -14.61 -8.20
C ARG A 196 -12.14 -15.24 -8.70
N ARG A 197 -13.23 -15.10 -7.94
CA ARG A 197 -14.56 -15.58 -8.35
C ARG A 197 -15.07 -14.83 -9.58
N ALA A 198 -14.97 -13.50 -9.57
CA ALA A 198 -15.35 -12.66 -10.71
C ALA A 198 -14.51 -12.98 -11.96
N ALA A 199 -13.19 -13.17 -11.82
CA ALA A 199 -12.32 -13.55 -12.92
C ALA A 199 -12.67 -14.94 -13.50
N LYS A 200 -13.01 -15.90 -12.64
CA LYS A 200 -13.45 -17.24 -13.08
C LYS A 200 -14.79 -17.17 -13.82
N GLN A 201 -15.75 -16.40 -13.30
CA GLN A 201 -17.04 -16.19 -13.97
C GLN A 201 -16.86 -15.53 -15.33
N GLY A 202 -16.08 -14.44 -15.42
CA GLY A 202 -15.79 -13.78 -16.70
C GLY A 202 -15.02 -14.65 -17.69
N SER A 203 -14.15 -15.56 -17.22
CA SER A 203 -13.48 -16.53 -18.11
C SER A 203 -14.45 -17.58 -18.65
N LEU A 204 -15.37 -18.08 -17.82
CA LEU A 204 -16.39 -19.05 -18.23
C LEU A 204 -17.38 -18.43 -19.22
N GLU A 205 -17.80 -17.19 -18.97
CA GLU A 205 -18.69 -16.44 -19.86
C GLU A 205 -18.05 -16.20 -21.23
N LYS A 206 -16.77 -15.79 -21.27
CA LYS A 206 -16.02 -15.67 -22.52
C LYS A 206 -15.87 -17.00 -23.25
N GLN A 207 -15.68 -18.10 -22.51
CA GLN A 207 -15.54 -19.43 -23.10
C GLN A 207 -16.88 -19.93 -23.67
N ALA A 208 -17.99 -19.65 -22.99
CA ALA A 208 -19.34 -19.95 -23.47
C ALA A 208 -19.69 -19.12 -24.71
N ALA A 209 -19.42 -17.81 -24.69
CA ALA A 209 -19.61 -16.97 -25.88
C ALA A 209 -18.75 -17.43 -27.07
N ALA A 210 -17.54 -17.94 -26.81
CA ALA A 210 -16.68 -18.51 -27.84
C ALA A 210 -17.17 -19.87 -28.36
N SER A 211 -17.78 -20.73 -27.52
CA SER A 211 -18.42 -21.96 -27.99
C SER A 211 -19.66 -21.66 -28.83
N ASP A 212 -20.48 -20.70 -28.43
CA ASP A 212 -21.69 -20.31 -29.17
C ASP A 212 -21.33 -19.76 -30.57
N LEU A 213 -20.24 -18.99 -30.67
CA LEU A 213 -19.73 -18.52 -31.97
C LEU A 213 -19.24 -19.70 -32.83
N ARG A 214 -18.48 -20.62 -32.24
CA ARG A 214 -18.00 -21.82 -32.94
C ARG A 214 -19.13 -22.72 -33.41
N GLU A 215 -20.23 -22.81 -32.66
CA GLU A 215 -21.41 -23.58 -33.04
C GLU A 215 -22.13 -22.94 -34.24
N LYS A 216 -22.28 -21.60 -34.26
CA LYS A 216 -22.84 -20.88 -35.41
C LYS A 216 -21.97 -21.04 -36.67
N GLU A 217 -20.66 -20.94 -36.53
CA GLU A 217 -19.71 -21.20 -37.62
C GLU A 217 -19.82 -22.64 -38.12
N ARG A 218 -19.93 -23.61 -37.20
CA ARG A 218 -20.11 -25.02 -37.55
C ARG A 218 -21.41 -25.26 -38.30
N GLN A 219 -22.53 -24.72 -37.83
CA GLN A 219 -23.82 -24.83 -38.53
C GLN A 219 -23.76 -24.22 -39.93
N THR A 220 -23.06 -23.10 -40.06
CA THR A 220 -22.84 -22.43 -41.36
C THR A 220 -22.03 -23.32 -42.31
N ILE A 221 -20.95 -23.93 -41.81
CA ILE A 221 -20.13 -24.88 -42.58
C ILE A 221 -20.93 -26.12 -42.96
N GLU A 222 -21.74 -26.67 -42.04
CA GLU A 222 -22.59 -27.83 -42.32
C GLU A 222 -23.65 -27.53 -43.39
N ARG A 223 -24.26 -26.34 -43.37
CA ARG A 223 -25.17 -25.88 -44.44
C ARG A 223 -24.46 -25.79 -45.79
N TYR A 224 -23.26 -25.23 -45.84
CA TYR A 224 -22.46 -25.18 -47.08
C TYR A 224 -22.05 -26.57 -47.56
N ARG A 225 -21.72 -27.49 -46.64
CA ARG A 225 -21.43 -28.89 -46.98
C ARG A 225 -22.65 -29.59 -47.58
N GLN A 226 -23.84 -29.40 -47.04
CA GLN A 226 -25.07 -29.97 -47.60
C GLN A 226 -25.35 -29.44 -49.02
N MET A 227 -25.27 -28.13 -49.22
CA MET A 227 -25.47 -27.50 -50.54
C MET A 227 -24.43 -27.95 -51.58
N ALA A 228 -23.18 -28.15 -51.15
CA ALA A 228 -22.12 -28.67 -52.03
C ALA A 228 -22.37 -30.14 -52.40
N LEU A 229 -22.87 -30.96 -51.47
CA LEU A 229 -23.27 -32.34 -51.76
C LEU A 229 -24.46 -32.38 -52.72
N GLU A 230 -25.50 -31.57 -52.50
CA GLU A 230 -26.66 -31.48 -53.37
C GLU A 230 -26.29 -31.03 -54.79
N SER A 231 -25.45 -30.00 -54.92
CA SER A 231 -24.90 -29.56 -56.21
C SER A 231 -24.09 -30.65 -56.92
N LYS A 232 -23.36 -31.47 -56.16
CA LYS A 232 -22.58 -32.59 -56.71
C LYS A 232 -23.48 -33.72 -57.20
N GLU A 233 -24.56 -34.03 -56.48
CA GLU A 233 -25.55 -35.03 -56.90
C GLU A 233 -26.34 -34.55 -58.13
N LEU A 234 -26.74 -33.27 -58.19
CA LEU A 234 -27.39 -32.67 -59.37
C LEU A 234 -26.45 -32.61 -60.59
N GLY A 235 -25.17 -32.29 -60.39
CA GLY A 235 -24.17 -32.32 -61.46
C GLY A 235 -23.82 -33.74 -61.93
N ARG A 236 -23.96 -34.75 -61.06
CA ARG A 236 -23.73 -36.17 -61.39
C ARG A 236 -24.88 -36.79 -62.18
N GLY A 237 -26.10 -36.25 -62.07
CA GLY A 237 -27.23 -36.62 -62.92
C GLY A 237 -27.18 -36.03 -64.33
N MET A 238 -26.34 -35.01 -64.58
CA MET A 238 -26.27 -34.30 -65.86
C MET A 238 -25.31 -34.94 -66.90
N PHE A 239 -24.50 -35.92 -66.50
CA PHE A 239 -23.50 -36.60 -67.35
C PHE A 239 -23.63 -38.14 -67.33
N ALA A 240 -24.80 -38.66 -66.95
CA ALA A 240 -25.06 -40.10 -66.81
C ALA A 240 -26.15 -40.63 -67.76
N GLU A 241 -26.40 -39.93 -68.89
CA GLU A 241 -27.11 -40.48 -70.05
C GLU A 241 -26.28 -40.22 -71.31
N ASP A 242 -25.44 -41.20 -71.67
CA ASP A 242 -25.10 -41.66 -73.03
C ASP A 242 -24.22 -42.91 -72.95
#